data_AF-A0A954B6Y5-F1
#
_entry.id   AF-A0A954B6Y5-F1
#
_cell.length_a   1.000
_cell.length_b   1.000
_cell.length_c   1.000
_cell.angle_alpha   90.00
_cell.angle_beta   90.00
_cell.angle_gamma   90.00
#
_symmetry.space_group_name_H-M   'P 1'
#
loop_
_entity.id
_entity.type
_entity.pdbx_description
1 polymer ?
#
loop_
_entity_poly.entity_id
_entity_poly.type
_entity_poly.pdbx_seq_one_letter_code
_entity_poly.pdbx_strand_id
1 'polypeptide(L)'
;MAFNSDKGAGGGEKKTKRSPLAGLFGLGGQNQQDDEALPEMDVAAGLDRALRLTTPGAAATKPTSGEPSCADNIREALSSIENALYSIDKIRDIIEQAYEVALSAQDVEDVGGRALLAESYDELRLSVNAAVDAIDEKAAMLIGKNLRQIDVKLGGKAHYSISPVRLDISQKGLDLNPPRDAFATFDEINDILDELDTALKKADRAASGYCRDAQYLIARLQTAEAA
;
A
#
# COMPACT_ATOMS: atom_id res chain seq x y z
N MET A 1 68.84 -13.29 -27.92
CA MET A 1 69.43 -14.47 -27.25
C MET A 1 68.30 -15.45 -27.00
N ALA A 2 68.24 -16.48 -27.85
CA ALA A 2 68.37 -17.90 -27.49
C ALA A 2 66.99 -18.55 -27.22
N PHE A 3 66.42 -19.29 -28.18
CA PHE A 3 66.64 -20.74 -28.45
C PHE A 3 66.23 -21.58 -27.22
N ASN A 4 65.46 -22.68 -27.31
CA ASN A 4 65.11 -23.57 -28.40
C ASN A 4 64.04 -24.56 -27.86
N SER A 5 63.15 -25.04 -28.74
CA SER A 5 62.84 -26.47 -29.04
C SER A 5 62.55 -27.46 -27.91
N ASP A 6 61.71 -28.49 -28.04
CA ASP A 6 61.52 -29.42 -29.15
C ASP A 6 60.33 -30.37 -28.84
N LYS A 7 59.78 -31.00 -29.89
CA LYS A 7 59.15 -32.35 -30.03
C LYS A 7 58.28 -32.94 -28.89
N GLY A 8 57.24 -33.71 -29.16
CA GLY A 8 56.93 -34.55 -30.32
C GLY A 8 55.94 -35.65 -29.90
N ALA A 9 55.44 -36.38 -30.89
CA ALA A 9 54.21 -37.18 -30.91
C ALA A 9 54.12 -38.44 -30.01
N GLY A 10 52.87 -38.86 -29.77
CA GLY A 10 52.41 -40.17 -29.29
C GLY A 10 51.04 -39.99 -28.60
N GLY A 11 49.89 -40.39 -29.15
CA GLY A 11 49.49 -41.71 -29.60
C GLY A 11 48.63 -42.36 -28.51
N GLY A 12 47.30 -42.46 -28.69
CA GLY A 12 46.43 -43.24 -27.78
C GLY A 12 44.99 -42.75 -27.61
N GLU A 13 44.09 -43.33 -28.39
CA GLU A 13 42.71 -43.71 -28.03
C GLU A 13 41.84 -42.74 -27.19
N LYS A 14 41.04 -41.91 -27.87
CA LYS A 14 39.84 -41.29 -27.27
C LYS A 14 38.69 -42.30 -27.23
N LYS A 15 38.53 -43.00 -26.11
CA LYS A 15 37.25 -43.64 -25.75
C LYS A 15 36.29 -42.59 -25.20
N THR A 16 35.47 -42.01 -26.07
CA THR A 16 34.30 -41.23 -25.66
C THR A 16 33.28 -42.18 -25.05
N LYS A 17 33.02 -41.97 -23.76
CA LYS A 17 32.02 -42.66 -22.96
C LYS A 17 30.64 -42.45 -23.60
N ARG A 18 29.98 -43.57 -23.90
CA ARG A 18 28.60 -43.64 -24.39
C ARG A 18 27.65 -43.13 -23.30
N SER A 19 26.88 -42.09 -23.62
CA SER A 19 25.71 -41.66 -22.84
C SER A 19 24.58 -42.69 -23.01
N PRO A 20 23.97 -43.20 -21.91
CA PRO A 20 22.91 -44.20 -21.98
C PRO A 20 21.52 -43.55 -21.98
N LEU A 21 21.21 -42.74 -22.99
CA LEU A 21 19.86 -42.24 -23.24
C LEU A 21 19.49 -42.31 -24.74
N ALA A 22 20.07 -43.27 -25.45
CA ALA A 22 19.55 -43.75 -26.74
C ALA A 22 18.46 -44.79 -26.44
N GLY A 23 17.23 -44.32 -26.26
CA GLY A 23 16.10 -45.21 -25.95
C GLY A 23 14.76 -44.49 -25.83
N LEU A 24 14.48 -43.48 -26.66
CA LEU A 24 13.10 -42.98 -26.81
C LEU A 24 12.83 -42.23 -28.12
N PHE A 25 13.56 -42.55 -29.19
CA PHE A 25 13.22 -42.10 -30.55
C PHE A 25 13.34 -43.28 -31.51
N GLY A 26 12.22 -43.96 -31.72
CA GLY A 26 12.03 -44.85 -32.85
C GLY A 26 11.74 -44.02 -34.10
N LEU A 27 12.62 -44.13 -35.09
CA LEU A 27 12.41 -43.65 -36.45
C LEU A 27 12.17 -44.87 -37.36
N GLY A 28 11.24 -44.76 -38.30
CA GLY A 28 11.44 -45.32 -39.64
C GLY A 28 10.28 -46.14 -40.24
N GLY A 29 9.57 -45.53 -41.19
CA GLY A 29 8.73 -46.21 -42.18
C GLY A 29 8.17 -45.20 -43.19
N GLN A 30 8.68 -45.23 -44.43
CA GLN A 30 8.63 -44.19 -45.47
C GLN A 30 7.31 -44.02 -46.23
N ASN A 31 7.05 -42.79 -46.69
CA ASN A 31 6.75 -42.32 -48.08
C ASN A 31 5.56 -41.34 -48.19
N GLN A 32 5.69 -40.43 -49.18
CA GLN A 32 4.75 -39.43 -49.74
C GLN A 32 4.98 -38.00 -49.23
N GLN A 33 5.64 -37.14 -50.02
CA GLN A 33 5.14 -36.36 -51.17
C GLN A 33 4.32 -35.13 -50.73
N ASP A 34 4.90 -33.96 -50.98
CA ASP A 34 4.31 -32.67 -51.32
C ASP A 34 2.88 -32.38 -50.84
N ASP A 35 2.78 -31.57 -49.80
CA ASP A 35 2.20 -30.23 -49.89
C ASP A 35 2.44 -29.51 -48.55
N GLU A 36 3.02 -28.31 -48.61
CA GLU A 36 3.21 -27.43 -47.46
C GLU A 36 1.84 -26.84 -47.07
N ALA A 37 0.95 -27.69 -46.57
CA ALA A 37 -0.30 -27.27 -45.96
C ALA A 37 0.04 -26.76 -44.56
N LEU A 38 0.02 -25.43 -44.39
CA LEU A 38 0.00 -24.81 -43.07
C LEU A 38 -1.08 -25.53 -42.26
N PRO A 39 -0.78 -26.02 -41.04
CA PRO A 39 -1.78 -26.69 -40.24
C PRO A 39 -2.98 -25.75 -40.09
N GLU A 40 -4.17 -26.20 -40.50
CA GLU A 40 -5.41 -25.47 -40.27
C GLU A 40 -5.54 -25.27 -38.76
N MET A 41 -5.15 -24.08 -38.32
CA MET A 41 -5.22 -23.71 -36.92
C MET A 41 -6.69 -23.59 -36.60
N ASP A 42 -7.21 -24.55 -35.83
CA ASP A 42 -8.58 -24.52 -35.35
C ASP A 42 -8.76 -23.31 -34.43
N VAL A 43 -9.17 -22.20 -35.05
CA VAL A 43 -9.37 -20.92 -34.38
C VAL A 43 -10.49 -21.05 -33.35
N ALA A 44 -11.47 -21.94 -33.55
CA ALA A 44 -12.54 -22.17 -32.60
C ALA A 44 -12.03 -22.88 -31.34
N ALA A 45 -11.21 -23.93 -31.49
CA ALA A 45 -10.57 -24.59 -30.35
C ALA A 45 -9.53 -23.69 -29.65
N GLY A 46 -8.83 -22.85 -30.41
CA GLY A 46 -7.90 -21.84 -29.88
C GLY A 46 -8.62 -20.75 -29.08
N LEU A 47 -9.75 -20.27 -29.59
CA LEU A 47 -10.60 -19.28 -28.93
C LEU A 47 -11.26 -19.86 -27.67
N ASP A 48 -11.71 -21.12 -27.70
CA ASP A 48 -12.25 -21.80 -26.52
C ASP A 48 -11.19 -22.00 -25.42
N ARG A 49 -9.92 -22.26 -25.78
CA ARG A 49 -8.82 -22.28 -24.80
C ARG A 49 -8.52 -20.90 -24.24
N ALA A 50 -8.52 -19.87 -25.08
CA ALA A 50 -8.30 -18.49 -24.66
C ALA A 50 -9.43 -18.02 -23.73
N LEU A 51 -10.69 -18.34 -24.06
CA LEU A 51 -11.85 -18.03 -23.24
C LEU A 51 -11.84 -18.79 -21.91
N ARG A 52 -11.37 -20.04 -21.88
CA ARG A 52 -11.17 -20.77 -20.62
C ARG A 52 -10.15 -20.09 -19.71
N LEU A 53 -9.09 -19.52 -20.27
CA LEU A 53 -8.06 -18.77 -19.53
C LEU A 53 -8.53 -17.40 -19.05
N THR A 54 -9.57 -16.81 -19.67
CA THR A 54 -10.16 -15.53 -19.24
C THR A 54 -11.41 -15.69 -18.36
N THR A 55 -12.03 -16.87 -18.33
CA THR A 55 -13.02 -17.20 -17.29
C THR A 55 -12.33 -17.39 -15.94
N PRO A 56 -12.77 -16.69 -14.87
CA PRO A 56 -12.25 -16.85 -13.52
C PRO A 56 -12.69 -18.22 -12.98
N GLY A 57 -11.93 -19.27 -13.26
CA GLY A 57 -12.26 -20.62 -12.79
C GLY A 57 -11.45 -21.79 -13.35
N ALA A 58 -10.72 -21.63 -14.47
CA ALA A 58 -9.93 -22.73 -15.02
C ALA A 58 -8.45 -22.63 -14.63
N ALA A 59 -8.05 -23.43 -13.65
CA ALA A 59 -6.68 -23.77 -13.30
C ALA A 59 -5.74 -22.57 -13.02
N ALA A 60 -6.12 -21.74 -12.06
CA ALA A 60 -5.08 -21.20 -11.18
C ALA A 60 -4.43 -22.40 -10.49
N THR A 61 -3.19 -22.72 -10.83
CA THR A 61 -2.26 -23.30 -9.85
C THR A 61 -2.42 -22.46 -8.61
N LYS A 62 -3.14 -23.01 -7.64
CA LYS A 62 -3.38 -22.42 -6.33
C LYS A 62 -2.03 -21.85 -5.89
N PRO A 63 -1.83 -20.51 -5.77
CA PRO A 63 -0.67 -20.05 -5.02
C PRO A 63 -0.79 -20.78 -3.71
N THR A 64 0.28 -21.45 -3.28
CA THR A 64 0.34 -22.14 -2.00
C THR A 64 -0.35 -21.24 -0.98
N SER A 65 -1.58 -21.60 -0.62
CA SER A 65 -2.35 -20.93 0.42
C SER A 65 -1.75 -21.42 1.73
N GLY A 66 -0.47 -21.13 1.91
CA GLY A 66 0.19 -21.15 3.20
C GLY A 66 -0.41 -19.99 3.97
N GLU A 67 -0.67 -20.21 5.25
CA GLU A 67 -1.01 -19.11 6.14
C GLU A 67 0.03 -17.99 5.97
N PRO A 68 -0.40 -16.72 5.89
CA PRO A 68 0.52 -15.60 5.74
C PRO A 68 1.57 -15.69 6.84
N SER A 69 2.84 -15.61 6.43
CA SER A 69 3.94 -15.74 7.37
C SER A 69 3.86 -14.61 8.40
N CYS A 70 4.49 -14.80 9.56
CA CYS A 70 4.62 -13.72 10.56
C CYS A 70 5.16 -12.43 9.93
N ALA A 71 6.16 -12.57 9.06
CA ALA A 71 6.74 -11.45 8.32
C ALA A 71 5.72 -10.76 7.39
N ASP A 72 4.87 -11.51 6.70
CA ASP A 72 3.85 -10.93 5.81
C ASP A 72 2.77 -10.16 6.59
N ASN A 73 2.32 -10.70 7.72
CA ASN A 73 1.36 -10.00 8.60
C ASN A 73 1.95 -8.68 9.13
N ILE A 74 3.23 -8.69 9.51
CA ILE A 74 3.92 -7.48 9.98
C ILE A 74 4.07 -6.46 8.84
N ARG A 75 4.48 -6.88 7.64
CA ARG A 75 4.62 -5.99 6.48
C ARG A 75 3.29 -5.35 6.08
N GLU A 76 2.20 -6.10 6.12
CA GLU A 76 0.87 -5.56 5.84
C GLU A 76 0.42 -4.51 6.88
N ALA A 77 0.69 -4.77 8.16
CA ALA A 77 0.41 -3.80 9.21
C ALA A 77 1.25 -2.53 9.07
N LEU A 78 2.53 -2.67 8.73
CA LEU A 78 3.43 -1.54 8.48
C LEU A 78 2.97 -0.70 7.28
N SER A 79 2.54 -1.33 6.18
CA SER A 79 1.97 -0.63 5.03
C SER A 79 0.70 0.14 5.39
N SER A 80 -0.15 -0.44 6.26
CA SER A 80 -1.36 0.25 6.75
C SER A 80 -1.02 1.47 7.61
N ILE A 81 0.00 1.34 8.47
CA ILE A 81 0.52 2.45 9.28
C ILE A 81 1.12 3.55 8.39
N GLU A 82 1.93 3.20 7.40
CA GLU A 82 2.56 4.16 6.49
C GLU A 82 1.51 4.98 5.72
N ASN A 83 0.51 4.30 5.14
CA ASN A 83 -0.59 4.98 4.46
C ASN A 83 -1.41 5.87 5.40
N ALA A 84 -1.57 5.46 6.67
CA ALA A 84 -2.24 6.26 7.69
C ALA A 84 -1.42 7.52 8.04
N LEU A 85 -0.11 7.39 8.23
CA LEU A 85 0.79 8.53 8.50
C LEU A 85 0.75 9.56 7.36
N TYR A 86 0.87 9.11 6.11
CA TYR A 86 0.76 10.01 4.94
C TYR A 86 -0.59 10.74 4.89
N SER A 87 -1.67 10.08 5.28
CA SER A 87 -3.01 10.68 5.31
C SER A 87 -3.18 11.63 6.50
N ILE A 88 -2.54 11.36 7.65
CA ILE A 88 -2.50 12.27 8.80
C ILE A 88 -1.79 13.56 8.40
N ASP A 89 -0.67 13.49 7.69
CA ASP A 89 0.06 14.68 7.22
C ASP A 89 -0.84 15.56 6.34
N LYS A 90 -1.58 14.96 5.40
CA LYS A 90 -2.56 15.71 4.58
C LYS A 90 -3.66 16.37 5.41
N ILE A 91 -4.21 15.65 6.39
CA ILE A 91 -5.25 16.20 7.27
C ILE A 91 -4.67 17.37 8.08
N ARG A 92 -3.44 17.23 8.57
CA ARG A 92 -2.73 18.27 9.30
C ARG A 92 -2.53 19.52 8.43
N ASP A 93 -2.08 19.35 7.19
CA ASP A 93 -1.90 20.47 6.25
C ASP A 93 -3.21 21.27 6.04
N ILE A 94 -4.36 20.58 6.00
CA ILE A 94 -5.67 21.22 5.88
C ILE A 94 -6.03 21.99 7.16
N ILE A 95 -5.78 21.39 8.33
CA ILE A 95 -6.06 22.03 9.63
C ILE A 95 -5.16 23.26 9.82
N GLU A 96 -3.88 23.18 9.45
CA GLU A 96 -2.95 24.32 9.49
C GLU A 96 -3.42 25.45 8.57
N GLN A 97 -3.87 25.14 7.34
CA GLN A 97 -4.48 26.14 6.47
C GLN A 97 -5.74 26.77 7.08
N ALA A 98 -6.61 25.98 7.71
CA ALA A 98 -7.80 26.48 8.38
C ALA A 98 -7.44 27.40 9.57
N TYR A 99 -6.37 27.07 10.28
CA TYR A 99 -5.82 27.87 11.37
C TYR A 99 -5.34 29.23 10.87
N GLU A 100 -4.59 29.27 9.77
CA GLU A 100 -4.14 30.54 9.16
C GLU A 100 -5.32 31.41 8.69
N VAL A 101 -6.38 30.80 8.14
CA VAL A 101 -7.61 31.53 7.74
C VAL A 101 -8.33 32.12 8.95
N ALA A 102 -8.52 31.33 10.01
CA ALA A 102 -9.14 31.81 11.25
C ALA A 102 -8.29 32.90 11.93
N LEU A 103 -6.97 32.73 11.95
CA LEU A 103 -6.04 33.72 12.50
C LEU A 103 -6.11 35.04 11.72
N SER A 104 -6.13 34.97 10.38
CA SER A 104 -6.28 36.15 9.52
C SER A 104 -7.59 36.91 9.79
N ALA A 105 -8.65 36.23 10.25
CA ALA A 105 -9.90 36.88 10.60
C ALA A 105 -9.80 37.78 11.83
N GLN A 106 -8.80 37.59 12.70
CA GLN A 106 -8.55 38.48 13.84
C GLN A 106 -8.07 39.88 13.41
N ASP A 107 -7.42 39.98 12.25
CA ASP A 107 -6.91 41.26 11.72
C ASP A 107 -7.96 42.04 10.91
N VAL A 108 -9.16 41.48 10.72
CA VAL A 108 -10.24 42.08 9.92
C VAL A 108 -11.27 42.72 10.83
N GLU A 109 -11.38 44.06 10.78
CA GLU A 109 -12.31 44.83 11.62
C GLU A 109 -13.77 44.70 11.19
N ASP A 110 -14.04 44.65 9.88
CA ASP A 110 -15.39 44.57 9.32
C ASP A 110 -15.98 43.15 9.36
N VAL A 111 -17.26 43.06 9.73
CA VAL A 111 -17.99 41.80 9.85
C VAL A 111 -18.14 41.10 8.50
N GLY A 112 -18.35 41.86 7.41
CA GLY A 112 -18.49 41.28 6.08
C GLY A 112 -17.19 40.63 5.60
N GLY A 113 -16.04 41.26 5.87
CA GLY A 113 -14.73 40.67 5.60
C GLY A 113 -14.48 39.38 6.37
N ARG A 114 -14.84 39.34 7.66
CA ARG A 114 -14.73 38.12 8.48
C ARG A 114 -15.65 37.00 8.01
N ALA A 115 -16.84 37.32 7.52
CA ALA A 115 -17.78 36.32 6.99
C ALA A 115 -17.23 35.56 5.77
N LEU A 116 -16.47 36.24 4.89
CA LEU A 116 -15.80 35.57 3.76
C LEU A 116 -14.72 34.59 4.24
N LEU A 117 -13.99 34.95 5.30
CA LEU A 117 -13.00 34.06 5.90
C LEU A 117 -13.67 32.89 6.63
N ALA A 118 -14.83 33.10 7.25
CA ALA A 118 -15.61 32.02 7.86
C ALA A 118 -16.08 31.00 6.81
N GLU A 119 -16.49 31.45 5.62
CA GLU A 119 -16.82 30.56 4.50
C GLU A 119 -15.61 29.74 4.07
N SER A 120 -14.46 30.39 3.87
CA SER A 120 -13.21 29.70 3.53
C SER A 120 -12.76 28.70 4.60
N TYR A 121 -12.96 29.03 5.88
CA TYR A 121 -12.74 28.10 6.98
C TYR A 121 -13.69 26.89 6.89
N ASP A 122 -14.98 27.08 6.63
CA ASP A 122 -15.93 25.97 6.54
C ASP A 122 -15.64 25.06 5.32
N GLU A 123 -15.19 25.63 4.21
CA GLU A 123 -14.69 24.87 3.06
C GLU A 123 -13.50 23.97 3.44
N LEU A 124 -12.51 24.53 4.14
CA LEU A 124 -11.36 23.76 4.62
C LEU A 124 -11.78 22.69 5.63
N ARG A 125 -12.68 23.01 6.56
CA ARG A 125 -13.27 22.06 7.50
C ARG A 125 -13.93 20.90 6.78
N LEU A 126 -14.75 21.16 5.76
CA LEU A 126 -15.38 20.11 4.96
C LEU A 126 -14.37 19.31 4.13
N SER A 127 -13.29 19.95 3.66
CA SER A 127 -12.22 19.28 2.93
C SER A 127 -11.49 18.22 3.76
N VAL A 128 -11.46 18.35 5.09
CA VAL A 128 -10.96 17.29 5.99
C VAL A 128 -11.75 15.99 5.81
N ASN A 129 -13.08 16.06 5.76
CA ASN A 129 -13.90 14.87 5.51
C ASN A 129 -13.66 14.30 4.11
N ALA A 130 -13.49 15.17 3.10
CA ALA A 130 -13.17 14.73 1.75
C ALA A 130 -11.80 14.01 1.71
N ALA A 131 -10.80 14.51 2.44
CA ALA A 131 -9.51 13.86 2.59
C ALA A 131 -9.66 12.49 3.27
N VAL A 132 -10.46 12.40 4.34
CA VAL A 132 -10.76 11.15 5.06
C VAL A 132 -11.47 10.13 4.18
N ASP A 133 -12.43 10.57 3.35
CA ASP A 133 -13.18 9.68 2.47
C ASP A 133 -12.35 9.19 1.27
N ALA A 134 -11.27 9.88 0.93
CA ALA A 134 -10.34 9.52 -0.14
C ALA A 134 -9.18 8.61 0.32
N ILE A 135 -9.12 8.24 1.59
CA ILE A 135 -8.06 7.39 2.15
C ILE A 135 -8.18 5.95 1.61
N ASP A 136 -7.03 5.32 1.35
CA ASP A 136 -6.94 3.89 1.03
C ASP A 136 -7.62 3.03 2.11
N GLU A 137 -8.28 1.94 1.70
CA GLU A 137 -9.07 1.09 2.60
C GLU A 137 -8.28 0.61 3.83
N LYS A 138 -6.98 0.32 3.67
CA LYS A 138 -6.13 -0.16 4.76
C LYS A 138 -5.87 0.91 5.81
N ALA A 139 -5.63 2.14 5.38
CA ALA A 139 -5.46 3.28 6.29
C ALA A 139 -6.79 3.77 6.86
N ALA A 140 -7.90 3.64 6.12
CA ALA A 140 -9.23 4.02 6.58
C ALA A 140 -9.68 3.23 7.82
N MET A 141 -9.19 2.00 8.01
CA MET A 141 -9.40 1.23 9.23
C MET A 141 -8.78 1.90 10.47
N LEU A 142 -7.64 2.57 10.30
CA LEU A 142 -6.92 3.19 11.41
C LEU A 142 -7.40 4.61 11.69
N ILE A 143 -7.70 5.41 10.66
CA ILE A 143 -7.98 6.85 10.84
C ILE A 143 -9.30 7.35 10.26
N GLY A 144 -10.01 6.52 9.51
CA GLY A 144 -11.23 6.89 8.81
C GLY A 144 -12.49 6.82 9.67
N LYS A 145 -13.64 6.74 9.01
CA LYS A 145 -14.96 6.64 9.68
C LYS A 145 -15.25 5.22 10.18
N ASN A 146 -14.73 4.20 9.47
CA ASN A 146 -14.95 2.78 9.74
C ASN A 146 -13.78 2.19 10.53
N LEU A 147 -13.60 2.69 11.76
CA LEU A 147 -12.47 2.30 12.58
C LEU A 147 -12.46 0.81 12.92
N ARG A 148 -11.30 0.20 12.76
CA ARG A 148 -11.04 -1.18 13.13
C ARG A 148 -9.62 -1.33 13.65
N GLN A 149 -9.49 -2.01 14.78
CA GLN A 149 -8.20 -2.43 15.31
C GLN A 149 -7.54 -3.44 14.36
N ILE A 150 -6.25 -3.26 14.11
CA ILE A 150 -5.45 -4.21 13.34
C ILE A 150 -4.72 -5.11 14.33
N ASP A 151 -5.04 -6.41 14.29
CA ASP A 151 -4.37 -7.43 15.10
C ASP A 151 -3.31 -8.17 14.27
N VAL A 152 -2.05 -7.91 14.59
CA VAL A 152 -0.87 -8.47 13.93
C VAL A 152 -0.46 -9.75 14.66
N LYS A 153 -0.53 -10.89 13.96
CA LYS A 153 -0.03 -12.17 14.49
C LYS A 153 1.50 -12.21 14.41
N LEU A 154 2.16 -12.35 15.56
CA LEU A 154 3.63 -12.38 15.67
C LEU A 154 4.23 -13.80 15.69
N GLY A 155 3.40 -14.82 15.47
CA GLY A 155 3.77 -16.23 15.58
C GLY A 155 3.34 -16.87 16.90
N GLY A 156 3.04 -18.17 16.87
CA GLY A 156 2.47 -18.88 18.01
C GLY A 156 1.15 -18.25 18.48
N LYS A 157 1.05 -17.93 19.77
CA LYS A 157 -0.12 -17.25 20.37
C LYS A 157 0.05 -15.74 20.53
N ALA A 158 1.21 -15.19 20.16
CA ALA A 158 1.51 -13.77 20.35
C ALA A 158 0.83 -12.92 19.27
N HIS A 159 0.21 -11.82 19.69
CA HIS A 159 -0.38 -10.81 18.82
C HIS A 159 -0.01 -9.41 19.31
N TYR A 160 -0.01 -8.45 18.37
CA TYR A 160 0.13 -7.03 18.64
C TYR A 160 -1.07 -6.30 18.05
N SER A 161 -1.61 -5.32 18.78
CA SER A 161 -2.83 -4.64 18.38
C SER A 161 -2.56 -3.17 18.15
N ILE A 162 -2.86 -2.68 16.95
CA ILE A 162 -2.76 -1.26 16.58
C ILE A 162 -4.14 -0.63 16.78
N SER A 163 -4.21 0.36 17.67
CA SER A 163 -5.47 1.00 18.03
C SER A 163 -5.83 2.09 17.01
N PRO A 164 -7.08 2.14 16.53
CA PRO A 164 -7.51 3.16 15.58
C PRO A 164 -7.82 4.50 16.27
N VAL A 165 -7.67 5.61 15.54
CA VAL A 165 -7.95 6.98 15.99
C VAL A 165 -8.75 7.73 14.92
N ARG A 166 -9.99 8.13 15.22
CA ARG A 166 -10.85 8.85 14.27
C ARG A 166 -10.31 10.27 14.02
N LEU A 167 -10.17 10.65 12.75
CA LEU A 167 -9.68 11.99 12.35
C LEU A 167 -10.62 12.70 11.35
N ASP A 168 -11.92 12.44 11.40
CA ASP A 168 -12.93 13.22 10.69
C ASP A 168 -13.40 14.42 11.53
N ILE A 169 -14.19 15.34 10.96
CA ILE A 169 -14.60 16.56 11.70
C ILE A 169 -15.63 16.32 12.81
N SER A 170 -16.06 15.08 13.03
CA SER A 170 -17.07 14.77 14.04
C SER A 170 -16.55 15.00 15.46
N GLN A 171 -17.46 15.13 16.44
CA GLN A 171 -17.12 15.24 17.87
C GLN A 171 -16.26 14.08 18.40
N LYS A 172 -16.38 12.89 17.79
CA LYS A 172 -15.54 11.74 18.14
C LYS A 172 -14.16 11.80 17.46
N GLY A 173 -14.08 12.49 16.34
CA GLY A 173 -12.87 12.78 15.59
C GLY A 173 -12.22 14.07 16.07
N LEU A 174 -11.99 15.01 15.16
CA LEU A 174 -11.30 16.26 15.41
C LEU A 174 -12.14 17.31 16.13
N ASP A 175 -13.47 17.11 16.23
CA ASP A 175 -14.40 18.02 16.90
C ASP A 175 -14.34 19.46 16.35
N LEU A 176 -14.36 19.58 15.02
CA LEU A 176 -14.30 20.87 14.32
C LEU A 176 -15.71 21.33 13.99
N ASN A 177 -16.16 22.38 14.67
CA ASN A 177 -17.50 22.92 14.49
C ASN A 177 -17.56 23.87 13.28
N PRO A 178 -18.70 23.93 12.57
CA PRO A 178 -18.90 25.00 11.58
C PRO A 178 -18.93 26.37 12.29
N PRO A 179 -18.61 27.47 11.57
CA PRO A 179 -18.82 28.80 12.09
C PRO A 179 -20.32 29.00 12.39
N ARG A 180 -20.65 29.46 13.59
CA ARG A 180 -22.01 29.64 14.09
C ARG A 180 -22.64 30.92 13.56
N ASP A 181 -21.86 31.99 13.58
CA ASP A 181 -22.29 33.35 13.23
C ASP A 181 -21.36 33.99 12.20
N ALA A 182 -20.71 33.15 11.37
CA ALA A 182 -19.81 33.57 10.29
C ALA A 182 -18.70 34.53 10.75
N PHE A 183 -18.07 34.23 11.90
CA PHE A 183 -17.05 35.10 12.52
C PHE A 183 -17.57 36.51 12.81
N ALA A 184 -18.84 36.65 13.18
CA ALA A 184 -19.39 37.95 13.59
C ALA A 184 -18.63 38.53 14.80
N THR A 185 -18.15 37.66 15.69
CA THR A 185 -17.44 38.03 16.92
C THR A 185 -16.02 37.48 16.95
N PHE A 186 -15.11 38.19 17.62
CA PHE A 186 -13.76 37.68 17.87
C PHE A 186 -13.75 36.49 18.84
N ASP A 187 -14.75 36.37 19.72
CA ASP A 187 -14.88 35.23 20.62
C ASP A 187 -15.10 33.93 19.84
N GLU A 188 -15.96 33.95 18.81
CA GLU A 188 -16.15 32.80 17.92
C GLU A 188 -14.86 32.40 17.19
N ILE A 189 -14.07 33.39 16.74
CA ILE A 189 -12.78 33.13 16.09
C ILE A 189 -11.82 32.47 17.07
N ASN A 190 -11.76 32.95 18.31
CA ASN A 190 -10.91 32.36 19.35
C ASN A 190 -11.33 30.93 19.70
N ASP A 191 -12.63 30.68 19.84
CA ASP A 191 -13.17 29.33 20.07
C ASP A 191 -12.73 28.38 18.94
N ILE A 192 -12.84 28.81 17.67
CA ILE A 192 -12.42 28.00 16.52
C ILE A 192 -10.90 27.79 16.48
N LEU A 193 -10.09 28.79 16.84
CA LEU A 193 -8.63 28.63 16.94
C LEU A 193 -8.25 27.59 18.01
N ASP A 194 -8.94 27.59 19.16
CA ASP A 194 -8.75 26.60 20.22
C ASP A 194 -9.17 25.19 19.79
N GLU A 195 -10.26 25.07 19.02
CA GLU A 195 -10.69 23.81 18.41
C GLU A 195 -9.63 23.28 17.42
N LEU A 196 -9.08 24.15 16.57
CA LEU A 196 -8.06 23.79 15.58
C LEU A 196 -6.74 23.37 16.23
N ASP A 197 -6.28 24.08 17.27
CA ASP A 197 -5.08 23.68 18.03
C ASP A 197 -5.28 22.31 18.72
N THR A 198 -6.48 22.07 19.27
CA THR A 198 -6.84 20.77 19.84
C THR A 198 -6.84 19.66 18.77
N ALA A 199 -7.35 19.94 17.58
CA ALA A 199 -7.35 19.03 16.45
C ALA A 199 -5.92 18.69 15.97
N LEU A 200 -5.04 19.68 15.85
CA LEU A 200 -3.61 19.48 15.52
C LEU A 200 -2.93 18.57 16.55
N LYS A 201 -3.11 18.87 17.85
CA LYS A 201 -2.56 18.04 18.94
C LYS A 201 -3.07 16.59 18.88
N LYS A 202 -4.31 16.38 18.46
CA LYS A 202 -4.89 15.04 18.29
C LYS A 202 -4.26 14.30 17.09
N ALA A 203 -4.09 14.98 15.95
CA ALA A 203 -3.42 14.43 14.78
C ALA A 203 -1.95 14.05 15.09
N ASP A 204 -1.20 14.94 15.73
CA ASP A 204 0.20 14.69 16.13
C ASP A 204 0.33 13.52 17.12
N ARG A 205 -0.63 13.39 18.05
CA ARG A 205 -0.68 12.26 18.98
C ARG A 205 -0.94 10.95 18.25
N ALA A 206 -1.82 10.94 17.26
CA ALA A 206 -2.09 9.77 16.44
C ALA A 206 -0.84 9.36 15.64
N ALA A 207 -0.19 10.31 14.96
CA ALA A 207 1.04 10.08 14.23
C ALA A 207 2.15 9.52 15.14
N SER A 208 2.34 10.14 16.31
CA SER A 208 3.33 9.67 17.30
C SER A 208 3.05 8.25 17.80
N GLY A 209 1.76 7.90 17.97
CA GLY A 209 1.33 6.55 18.33
C GLY A 209 1.70 5.54 17.25
N TYR A 210 1.35 5.82 15.99
CA TYR A 210 1.65 4.94 14.87
C TYR A 210 3.15 4.83 14.57
N CYS A 211 3.93 5.89 14.77
CA CYS A 211 5.40 5.80 14.70
C CYS A 211 5.96 4.82 15.74
N ARG A 212 5.40 4.81 16.96
CA ARG A 212 5.79 3.84 18.01
C ARG A 212 5.39 2.42 17.64
N ASP A 213 4.19 2.23 17.12
CA ASP A 213 3.70 0.93 16.66
C ASP A 213 4.58 0.39 15.51
N ALA A 214 4.92 1.23 14.54
CA ALA A 214 5.82 0.89 13.45
C ALA A 214 7.21 0.49 13.94
N GLN A 215 7.80 1.26 14.86
CA GLN A 215 9.10 0.94 15.46
C GLN A 215 9.10 -0.43 16.13
N TYR A 216 8.05 -0.75 16.89
CA TYR A 216 7.91 -2.06 17.52
C TYR A 216 7.82 -3.19 16.48
N LEU A 217 6.98 -3.00 15.45
CA LEU A 217 6.77 -3.99 14.40
C LEU A 217 8.01 -4.22 13.53
N ILE A 218 8.78 -3.16 13.21
CA ILE A 218 10.05 -3.27 12.49
C ILE A 218 11.05 -4.13 13.28
N ALA A 219 11.18 -3.90 14.59
CA ALA A 219 12.06 -4.71 15.44
C ALA A 219 11.63 -6.19 15.48
N ARG A 220 10.32 -6.45 15.45
CA ARG A 220 9.78 -7.81 15.36
C ARG A 220 10.04 -8.45 14.00
N LEU A 221 9.92 -7.71 12.91
CA LEU A 221 10.19 -8.20 11.57
C LEU A 221 11.65 -8.66 11.43
N GLN A 222 12.60 -7.86 11.91
CA GLN A 222 14.03 -8.20 11.89
C GLN A 222 14.32 -9.50 12.67
N THR A 223 13.62 -9.71 13.80
CA THR A 223 13.76 -10.93 14.60
C THR A 223 13.19 -12.15 13.86
N ALA A 224 12.06 -11.97 13.16
CA ALA A 224 11.41 -13.04 12.41
C ALA A 224 12.18 -13.44 11.14
N GLU A 225 12.89 -12.50 10.50
CA GLU A 225 13.73 -12.75 9.33
C GLU A 225 15.08 -13.40 9.67
N ALA A 226 15.55 -13.22 10.91
CA ALA A 226 16.80 -13.82 11.40
C ALA A 226 16.65 -15.25 11.95
N ALA A 227 15.41 -15.72 12.11
CA ALA A 227 15.05 -17.04 12.66
C ALA A 227 14.74 -18.06 11.56
#